data_AF-I3WBR7-F1
#
_entry.id   AF-I3WBR7-F1
#
_cell.length_a   1.000
_cell.length_b   1.000
_cell.length_c   1.000
_cell.angle_alpha   90.00
_cell.angle_beta   90.00
_cell.angle_gamma   90.00
#
_symmetry.space_group_name_H-M   'P 1'
#
loop_
_entity.id
_entity.type
_entity.pdbx_description
1 polymer ?
#
loop_
_entity_poly.entity_id
_entity_poly.type
_entity_poly.pdbx_seq_one_letter_code
_entity_poly.pdbx_strand_id
1 'polypeptide(L)' 'MATLISAYENGHHRRCDAHCYNSKGDKCTCICGGANHGAGYKTALQNTREMAEKIIDSSIEISPDVINQQQSIQIA' A
#
# COMPACT_ATOMS: atom_id res chain seq x y z
N MET A 1 -12.75 6.24 -8.75
CA MET A 1 -12.42 5.22 -7.73
C MET A 1 -10.91 5.14 -7.62
N ALA A 2 -10.35 5.33 -6.43
CA ALA A 2 -8.90 5.25 -6.24
C ALA A 2 -8.50 3.83 -5.83
N THR A 3 -7.48 3.29 -6.48
CA THR A 3 -6.77 2.07 -6.08
C THR A 3 -5.58 2.49 -5.23
N LEU A 4 -5.49 1.97 -4.00
CA LEU A 4 -4.41 2.33 -3.06
C LEU A 4 -3.23 1.38 -3.14
N ILE A 5 -3.48 0.09 -3.40
CA ILE A 5 -2.44 -0.93 -3.52
C ILE A 5 -2.84 -1.88 -4.65
N SER A 6 -1.88 -2.26 -5.50
CA SER A 6 -2.09 -3.21 -6.59
C SER A 6 -0.82 -4.02 -6.80
N ALA A 7 -0.96 -5.35 -6.89
CA ALA A 7 0.13 -6.25 -7.20
C ALA A 7 -0.33 -7.36 -8.14
N TYR A 8 0.58 -7.82 -9.00
CA TYR A 8 0.42 -9.02 -9.80
C TYR A 8 1.30 -10.12 -9.20
N GLU A 9 0.68 -11.17 -8.66
CA GLU A 9 1.37 -12.28 -8.00
C GLU A 9 0.82 -13.60 -8.53
N ASN A 10 1.70 -14.50 -8.98
CA ASN A 10 1.33 -15.84 -9.46
C ASN A 10 0.21 -15.84 -10.52
N GLY A 11 0.20 -14.85 -11.42
CA GLY A 11 -0.84 -14.71 -12.45
C GLY A 11 -2.16 -14.11 -11.95
N HIS A 12 -2.27 -13.76 -10.67
CA HIS A 12 -3.44 -13.12 -10.08
C HIS A 12 -3.22 -11.63 -9.85
N HIS A 13 -4.22 -10.81 -10.21
CA HIS A 13 -4.24 -9.39 -9.90
C HIS A 13 -4.94 -9.16 -8.56
N ARG A 14 -4.21 -8.74 -7.54
CA ARG A 14 -4.76 -8.40 -6.22
C ARG A 14 -4.71 -6.90 -6.00
N ARG A 15 -5.81 -6.33 -5.52
CA ARG A 15 -5.94 -4.88 -5.32
C ARG A 15 -6.62 -4.52 -4.02
N CYS A 16 -6.26 -3.36 -3.48
CA CYS A 16 -7.00 -2.64 -2.46
C CYS A 16 -7.57 -1.38 -3.12
N ASP A 17 -8.87 -1.38 -3.38
CA ASP A 17 -9.61 -0.28 -4.02
C ASP A 17 -10.93 -0.02 -3.26
N ALA A 18 -11.83 0.76 -3.87
CA ALA A 18 -13.11 1.15 -3.27
C ALA A 18 -14.00 -0.01 -2.82
N HIS A 19 -13.86 -1.20 -3.41
CA HIS A 19 -14.59 -2.38 -2.95
C HIS A 19 -14.08 -2.88 -1.60
N CYS A 20 -12.78 -2.72 -1.32
CA CYS A 20 -12.17 -3.11 -0.07
C CYS A 20 -12.43 -2.07 1.03
N TYR A 21 -12.00 -0.83 0.82
CA TYR A 21 -12.07 0.18 1.89
C TYR A 21 -13.50 0.66 2.21
N ASN A 22 -14.48 0.36 1.37
CA ASN A 22 -15.90 0.60 1.68
C ASN A 22 -16.68 -0.69 2.02
N SER A 23 -15.99 -1.83 2.18
CA SER A 23 -16.66 -3.10 2.48
C SER A 23 -17.31 -3.11 3.86
N LYS A 24 -18.31 -3.96 4.04
CA LYS A 24 -19.05 -4.14 5.29
C LYS A 24 -19.02 -5.58 5.83
N GLY A 25 -18.40 -6.51 5.12
CA GLY A 25 -18.32 -7.92 5.54
C GLY A 25 -17.06 -8.26 6.32
N ASP A 26 -16.96 -9.46 6.88
CA ASP A 26 -15.88 -9.83 7.82
C ASP A 26 -14.61 -10.37 7.13
N LYS A 27 -14.67 -10.64 5.82
CA LYS A 27 -13.58 -11.28 5.08
C LYS A 27 -12.92 -10.31 4.12
N CYS A 28 -11.60 -10.18 4.24
CA CYS A 28 -10.76 -9.46 3.29
C CYS A 28 -9.81 -10.43 2.58
N THR A 29 -9.88 -10.48 1.26
CA THR A 29 -8.93 -11.22 0.40
C THR A 29 -8.10 -10.28 -0.48
N CYS A 30 -8.17 -8.97 -0.22
CA CYS A 30 -7.38 -7.95 -0.91
C CYS A 30 -5.90 -8.00 -0.50
N ILE A 31 -5.06 -7.37 -1.31
CA ILE A 31 -3.60 -7.30 -1.09
C ILE A 31 -3.21 -6.58 0.22
N CYS A 32 -4.09 -5.74 0.78
CA CYS A 32 -3.84 -5.03 2.04
C CYS A 32 -3.92 -5.92 3.29
N GLY A 33 -4.19 -7.23 3.15
CA GLY A 33 -4.24 -8.16 4.28
C GLY A 33 -5.31 -7.82 5.34
N GLY A 34 -6.34 -7.04 4.98
CA GLY A 34 -7.38 -6.58 5.90
C GLY A 34 -7.17 -5.18 6.49
N ALA A 35 -5.97 -4.60 6.41
CA ALA A 35 -5.65 -3.33 7.06
C ALA A 35 -6.54 -2.14 6.65
N ASN A 36 -7.08 -2.17 5.42
CA ASN A 36 -7.92 -1.10 4.89
C ASN A 36 -9.40 -1.49 4.80
N HIS A 37 -9.76 -2.73 5.09
CA HIS A 37 -11.07 -3.28 4.80
C HIS A 37 -12.17 -2.62 5.64
N GLY A 38 -13.13 -1.97 4.98
CA GLY A 38 -14.20 -1.21 5.63
C GLY A 38 -13.76 0.06 6.39
N ALA A 39 -12.49 0.47 6.27
CA ALA A 39 -11.95 1.61 7.01
C ALA A 39 -12.40 2.98 6.48
N GLY A 40 -12.95 3.03 5.26
CA GLY A 40 -13.22 4.25 4.50
C GLY A 40 -11.96 4.80 3.82
N TYR A 41 -12.16 5.62 2.78
CA TYR A 41 -11.07 6.10 1.92
C TYR A 41 -9.96 6.85 2.67
N LYS A 42 -10.30 7.80 3.56
CA LYS A 42 -9.30 8.63 4.25
C LYS A 42 -8.42 7.79 5.18
N THR A 43 -9.03 6.92 5.98
CA THR A 43 -8.31 6.01 6.87
C THR A 43 -7.46 5.03 6.07
N ALA A 44 -8.01 4.44 5.00
CA ALA A 44 -7.26 3.51 4.16
C ALA A 44 -6.05 4.18 3.48
N LEU A 45 -6.17 5.44 3.07
CA LEU A 45 -5.05 6.21 2.52
C LEU A 45 -3.93 6.42 3.55
N GLN A 46 -4.30 6.79 4.78
CA GLN A 46 -3.33 6.95 5.87
C GLN A 46 -2.66 5.63 6.23
N ASN A 47 -3.42 4.56 6.39
CA ASN A 47 -2.90 3.21 6.63
C ASN A 47 -1.93 2.78 5.51
N THR A 48 -2.27 3.03 4.24
CA THR A 48 -1.39 2.73 3.10
C THR A 48 -0.09 3.53 3.15
N ARG A 49 -0.14 4.81 3.54
CA ARG A 49 1.07 5.61 3.74
C ARG A 49 1.98 5.02 4.82
N GLU A 50 1.43 4.71 5.99
CA GLU A 50 2.21 4.13 7.10
C GLU A 50 2.80 2.76 6.76
N MET A 51 2.09 1.94 5.99
CA MET A 51 2.63 0.67 5.49
C MET A 51 3.83 0.90 4.56
N ALA A 52 3.74 1.88 3.65
CA ALA A 52 4.85 2.21 2.75
C ALA A 52 6.06 2.75 3.51
N GLU A 53 5.85 3.64 4.49
CA GLU A 53 6.91 4.19 5.35
C GLU A 53 7.64 3.06 6.08
N LYS A 54 6.91 2.12 6.71
CA LYS A 54 7.51 0.94 7.38
C LYS A 54 8.32 0.05 6.44
N ILE A 55 7.86 -0.14 5.20
CA ILE A 55 8.60 -0.92 4.20
C ILE A 55 9.91 -0.22 3.85
N ILE A 56 9.90 1.10 3.69
CA ILE A 56 11.11 1.88 3.42
C ILE A 56 12.07 1.79 4.62
N ASP A 57 11.58 2.04 5.83
CA ASP A 57 12.38 2.00 7.05
C ASP A 57 13.07 0.64 7.24
N SER A 58 12.31 -0.46 7.13
CA SER A 58 12.87 -1.82 7.22
C SER A 58 13.84 -2.16 6.09
N SER A 59 13.64 -1.60 4.89
CA SER A 59 14.57 -1.81 3.78
C SER A 59 15.91 -1.11 4.00
N ILE A 60 15.90 0.05 4.67
CA ILE A 60 17.12 0.78 5.07
C ILE A 60 17.91 -0.01 6.12
N GLU A 61 17.23 -0.62 7.08
CA GLU A 61 17.88 -1.48 8.10
C GLU A 61 18.59 -2.69 7.47
N ILE A 62 17.98 -3.30 6.45
CA ILE A 62 18.52 -4.49 5.78
C ILE A 62 19.63 -4.13 4.77
N SER A 63 19.52 -2.98 4.10
CA SER A 63 20.49 -2.55 3.09
C SER A 63 20.62 -1.02 3.10
N PRO A 64 21.61 -0.47 3.81
CA PRO A 64 21.79 0.98 3.96
C PRO A 64 22.01 1.74 2.63
N ASP A 65 22.43 1.06 1.57
CA ASP A 65 22.74 1.66 0.27
C ASP A 65 21.49 1.92 -0.61
N VAL A 66 20.29 1.51 -0.17
CA VAL A 66 19.02 1.67 -0.90
C VAL A 66 18.63 3.16 -1.14
N ILE A 67 19.19 4.10 -0.36
CA ILE A 67 18.81 5.53 -0.41
C ILE A 67 19.44 6.32 -1.58
N ASN A 68 20.43 5.77 -2.31
CA ASN A 68 21.19 6.56 -3.30
C ASN A 68 20.51 6.75 -4.69
N GLN A 69 19.18 6.62 -4.81
CA GLN A 69 18.46 6.82 -6.08
C GLN A 69 17.34 7.87 -6.07
N GLN A 70 17.06 8.54 -4.95
CA GLN A 70 15.91 9.47 -4.84
C GLN A 70 16.24 10.96 -5.02
N GLN A 71 17.48 11.36 -5.37
CA GLN A 71 17.85 12.78 -5.49
C GLN A 71 17.69 13.41 -6.90
N SER A 72 17.16 12.71 -7.91
CA SER A 72 17.11 13.24 -9.28
C SER A 72 15.71 13.65 -9.80
N ILE A 73 14.67 13.70 -8.96
CA ILE A 73 13.35 14.23 -9.36
C ILE A 73 13.07 15.55 -8.63
N GLN A 74 13.87 16.58 -8.95
CA GLN A 74 13.41 17.97 -8.85
C GLN A 74 12.60 18.26 -10.10
N ILE A 75 11.27 18.35 -9.98
CA ILE A 75 10.40 18.83 -11.05
C ILE A 75 10.55 20.35 -11.10
N ALA A 76 10.94 20.84 -12.27
CA ALA A 76 11.00 22.25 -12.67
C ALA A 76 9.62 22.89 -12.77
#